data_AF-A0A0S9QBQ9-F1
#
_entry.id   AF-A0A0S9QBQ9-F1
#
_cell.length_a   1.000
_cell.length_b   1.000
_cell.length_c   1.000
_cell.angle_alpha   90.00
_cell.angle_beta   90.00
_cell.angle_gamma   90.00
#
_symmetry.space_group_name_H-M   'P 1'
#
loop_
_entity.id
_entity.type
_entity.pdbx_description
1 polymer ?
#
loop_
_entity_poly.entity_id
_entity_poly.type
_entity_poly.pdbx_seq_one_letter_code
_entity_poly.pdbx_strand_id
1 'polypeptide(L)' 'MSPRPASTLPERLWTLEQTAEFLAIPVATLYKLNHKRTGPRFFRVGRHCRYDPRDVQAWLLSPQCQPG' A
#
# COMPACT_ATOMS: atom_id res chain seq x y z
N MET A 1 -20.23 -6.24 7.67
CA MET A 1 -19.31 -5.56 8.60
C MET A 1 -18.10 -6.46 8.85
N SER A 2 -16.94 -5.92 8.48
CA SER A 2 -15.55 -6.27 8.84
C SER A 2 -15.07 -7.73 8.70
N PRO A 3 -14.13 -8.02 7.78
CA PRO A 3 -13.30 -9.20 7.94
C PRO A 3 -12.40 -9.03 9.18
N ARG A 4 -12.43 -10.08 9.99
CA ARG A 4 -11.82 -10.27 11.31
C ARG A 4 -10.29 -10.15 11.26
N PRO A 5 -9.62 -9.45 12.20
CA PRO A 5 -8.16 -9.46 12.27
C PRO A 5 -7.70 -10.79 12.87
N ALA A 6 -7.00 -11.61 12.08
CA ALA A 6 -6.36 -12.82 12.56
C ALA A 6 -4.92 -12.91 12.03
N SER A 7 -3.99 -12.71 12.99
CA SER A 7 -2.81 -13.54 13.22
C SER A 7 -1.48 -13.18 12.52
N THR A 8 -0.57 -12.62 13.31
CA THR A 8 0.81 -13.08 13.66
C THR A 8 1.68 -13.90 12.68
N LEU A 9 1.44 -13.80 11.38
CA LEU A 9 2.46 -14.07 10.34
C LEU A 9 3.23 -12.76 10.06
N PRO A 10 4.46 -12.78 9.49
CA PRO A 10 5.16 -11.53 9.12
C PRO A 10 4.16 -10.64 8.39
N GLU A 11 3.94 -9.42 8.92
CA GLU A 11 2.78 -8.57 8.65
C GLU A 11 2.36 -8.73 7.19
N ARG A 12 1.27 -9.47 6.97
CA ARG A 12 0.93 -10.06 5.68
C ARG A 12 1.05 -9.02 4.59
N LEU A 13 1.96 -9.20 3.64
CA LEU A 13 2.16 -8.24 2.54
C LEU A 13 0.80 -7.93 1.90
N TRP A 14 0.43 -6.66 1.97
CA TRP A 14 -0.85 -6.18 1.48
C TRP A 14 -0.94 -6.29 -0.03
N THR A 15 -2.13 -6.61 -0.51
CA THR A 15 -2.46 -6.42 -1.91
C THR A 15 -2.58 -4.93 -2.22
N LEU A 16 -2.60 -4.64 -3.52
CA LEU A 16 -2.93 -3.31 -4.01
C LEU A 16 -4.27 -2.80 -3.44
N GLU A 17 -5.29 -3.66 -3.34
CA GLU A 17 -6.61 -3.32 -2.81
C GLU A 17 -6.56 -2.99 -1.32
N GLN A 18 -5.87 -3.81 -0.52
CA GLN A 18 -5.70 -3.56 0.92
C GLN A 18 -4.93 -2.27 1.18
N THR A 19 -3.92 -1.98 0.37
CA THR A 19 -3.15 -0.74 0.47
C THR A 19 -4.02 0.47 0.12
N ALA A 20 -4.85 0.35 -0.92
CA ALA A 20 -5.79 1.40 -1.31
C ALA A 20 -6.87 1.65 -0.24
N GLU A 21 -7.42 0.58 0.35
CA GLU A 21 -8.36 0.65 1.46
C GLU A 21 -7.73 1.32 2.69
N PHE A 22 -6.50 0.92 3.06
CA PHE A 22 -5.79 1.51 4.19
C PHE A 22 -5.50 3.01 4.00
N LEU A 23 -5.09 3.40 2.79
CA LEU A 23 -4.84 4.79 2.42
C LEU A 23 -6.14 5.59 2.20
N ALA A 24 -7.31 4.94 2.24
CA ALA A 24 -8.60 5.51 1.89
C ALA A 24 -8.62 6.19 0.51
N ILE A 25 -7.89 5.63 -0.47
CA ILE A 25 -7.84 6.11 -1.86
C ILE A 25 -8.34 5.06 -2.84
N PRO A 26 -8.84 5.47 -4.02
CA PRO A 26 -9.15 4.52 -5.08
C PRO A 26 -7.91 3.74 -5.54
N VAL A 27 -8.08 2.45 -5.86
CA VAL A 27 -7.02 1.60 -6.43
C VAL A 27 -6.38 2.22 -7.68
N ALA A 28 -7.18 2.89 -8.51
CA ALA A 28 -6.70 3.61 -9.69
C ALA A 28 -5.73 4.75 -9.33
N THR A 29 -5.95 5.44 -8.20
CA THR A 29 -5.03 6.46 -7.69
C THR A 29 -3.72 5.82 -7.25
N LEU A 30 -3.79 4.69 -6.53
CA LEU A 30 -2.59 3.96 -6.13
C LEU A 30 -1.78 3.48 -7.35
N TYR A 31 -2.44 3.03 -8.42
CA TYR A 31 -1.78 2.72 -9.70
C TYR A 31 -1.05 3.94 -10.29
N LYS A 32 -1.68 5.13 -10.29
CA LYS A 32 -1.03 6.36 -10.74
C LYS A 32 0.19 6.72 -9.90
N LEU A 33 0.11 6.55 -8.57
CA LEU A 33 1.22 6.80 -7.66
C LEU A 33 2.38 5.83 -7.90
N ASN A 34 2.10 4.54 -8.11
CA ASN A 34 3.12 3.55 -8.47
C ASN A 34 3.81 3.91 -9.79
N HIS A 35 3.03 4.30 -10.81
CA HIS A 35 3.55 4.69 -12.12
C HIS A 35 4.44 5.94 -12.03
N LYS A 36 4.00 6.94 -11.26
CA LYS A 36 4.77 8.17 -11.01
C LYS A 36 5.98 7.94 -10.07
N ARG A 37 6.13 6.75 -9.48
CA ARG A 37 7.11 6.43 -8.42
C ARG A 37 7.02 7.35 -7.21
N THR A 38 5.87 7.97 -7.00
CA THR A 38 5.57 8.83 -5.84
C THR A 38 4.80 8.09 -4.76
N GLY A 39 4.48 6.81 -4.98
CA GLY A 39 3.76 5.95 -4.05
C GLY A 39 4.66 5.16 -3.10
N PRO A 40 4.04 4.37 -2.21
CA PRO A 40 4.77 3.50 -1.28
C PRO A 40 5.57 2.43 -2.02
N ARG A 41 6.64 1.94 -1.37
CA ARG A 41 7.47 0.86 -1.92
C ARG A 41 6.63 -0.40 -2.10
N PHE A 42 6.82 -1.08 -3.22
CA PHE A 42 6.12 -2.31 -3.55
C PHE A 42 7.08 -3.38 -4.06
N PHE A 43 6.76 -4.62 -3.73
CA PHE A 43 7.43 -5.82 -4.19
C PHE A 43 6.64 -6.41 -5.35
N ARG A 44 7.29 -6.63 -6.50
CA ARG A 44 6.67 -7.25 -7.66
C ARG A 44 6.76 -8.77 -7.55
N VAL A 45 5.63 -9.42 -7.32
CA VAL A 45 5.51 -10.88 -7.21
C VAL A 45 4.71 -11.37 -8.42
N GLY A 46 5.42 -11.67 -9.51
CA GLY A 46 4.81 -11.98 -10.80
C GLY A 46 4.00 -10.81 -11.36
N ARG A 47 2.73 -11.03 -11.67
CA ARG A 47 1.77 -10.00 -12.11
C ARG A 47 1.16 -9.17 -10.98
N HIS A 48 1.45 -9.51 -9.71
CA HIS A 48 0.83 -8.88 -8.56
C HIS A 48 1.84 -8.01 -7.81
N CYS A 49 1.42 -6.79 -7.46
CA CYS A 49 2.18 -5.92 -6.55
C CYS A 49 1.78 -6.24 -5.11
N ARG A 50 2.79 -6.33 -4.25
CA ARG A 50 2.66 -6.59 -2.82
C ARG A 50 3.31 -5.45 -2.03
N TYR A 51 2.68 -5.03 -0.95
CA TYR A 51 3.11 -3.90 -0.15
C TYR A 51 3.44 -4.36 1.26
N ASP A 52 4.53 -3.85 1.82
CA ASP A 52 4.76 -3.99 3.24
C ASP A 52 4.02 -2.87 3.98
N PRO A 53 3.20 -3.17 4.99
CA PRO A 53 2.47 -2.15 5.76
C PRO A 53 3.39 -1.09 6.37
N ARG A 54 4.60 -1.47 6.80
CA ARG A 54 5.58 -0.56 7.40
C ARG A 54 6.17 0.38 6.35
N ASP A 55 6.42 -0.11 5.14
CA ASP A 55 6.85 0.73 4.02
C ASP A 55 5.76 1.73 3.61
N VAL A 56 4.48 1.30 3.64
CA VAL A 56 3.35 2.20 3.37
C VAL A 56 3.23 3.28 4.44
N GLN A 57 3.39 2.92 5.71
CA GLN A 57 3.41 3.88 6.82
C GLN A 57 4.62 4.81 6.75
N ALA A 58 5.81 4.29 6.48
CA ALA A 58 7.03 5.08 6.32
C ALA A 58 6.91 6.06 5.15
N TRP A 59 6.22 5.66 4.07
CA TRP A 59 5.92 6.54 2.96
C TRP A 59 4.99 7.69 3.35
N LEU A 60 3.94 7.42 4.14
CA LEU A 60 3.06 8.48 4.67
C LEU A 60 3.81 9.48 5.57
N LEU A 61 4.78 9.00 6.33
CA LEU A 61 5.62 9.83 7.19
C LEU A 61 6.74 10.55 6.41
N SER A 62 6.98 10.18 5.16
CA SER A 62 8.03 10.77 4.34
C SER A 62 7.57 12.11 3.75
N PRO A 63 8.43 13.15 3.71
CA PRO A 63 8.08 14.47 3.18
C PRO A 63 7.74 14.49 1.69
N GLN A 64 8.06 13.41 0.96
CA GLN A 64 7.67 13.19 -0.43
C GLN A 64 6.19 12.83 -0.62
N CYS A 65 5.46 12.50 0.45
CA CYS A 65 4.01 12.44 0.44
C CYS A 65 3.47 13.88 0.49
N GLN A 66 3.69 14.64 -0.59
CA GLN A 66 3.04 15.95 -0.75
C GLN A 66 1.57 15.72 -1.05
N PRO A 67 0.64 16.12 -0.16
CA PRO A 67 -0.72 16.40 -0.60
C PRO A 67 -0.62 17.59 -1.56
N GLY A 68 -1.07 17.39 -2.81
CA GLY A 68 -1.34 18.50 -3.72
C GLY A 68 -2.52 19.30 -3.22
#